data_AF-A0A9X0TLB1-F1
#
_entry.id   AF-A0A9X0TLB1-F1
#
_cell.length_a   1.000
_cell.length_b   1.000
_cell.length_c   1.000
_cell.angle_alpha   90.00
_cell.angle_beta   90.00
_cell.angle_gamma   90.00
#
_symmetry.space_group_name_H-M   'P 1'
#
loop_
_entity.id
_entity.type
_entity.pdbx_description
1 polymer ?
#
loop_
_entity_poly.entity_id
_entity_poly.type
_entity_poly.pdbx_seq_one_letter_code
_entity_poly.pdbx_strand_id
1 'polypeptide(L)'
;MYKQIFTFDGTPYLLEADEYGRPLASQLKEYGIEDFTDKVPDSNLYWPIYFDEDTSEWVGTDKAEFEENNKPAEQELSPKDVLIGELTTQIAVQNEELKQLRAITGDLSINLAEIKGEMSDELQQS
;
A
#
# COMPACT_ATOMS: atom_id res chain seq x y z
N MET A 1 25.17 -8.90 30.88
CA MET A 1 25.44 -8.02 29.71
C MET A 1 24.62 -8.54 28.54
N TYR A 2 24.44 -7.78 27.46
CA TYR A 2 23.71 -8.25 26.28
C TYR A 2 24.65 -8.30 25.07
N LYS A 3 24.46 -9.29 24.19
CA LYS A 3 25.19 -9.46 22.93
C LYS A 3 24.19 -9.69 21.79
N GLN A 4 24.40 -8.96 20.70
CA GLN A 4 23.69 -9.21 19.46
C GLN A 4 24.39 -10.34 18.69
N ILE A 5 23.60 -11.27 18.17
CA ILE A 5 24.02 -12.34 17.26
C ILE A 5 23.10 -12.36 16.05
N PHE A 6 23.53 -13.04 14.99
CA PHE A 6 22.75 -13.29 13.80
C PHE A 6 22.71 -14.79 13.55
N THR A 7 21.52 -15.36 13.37
CA THR A 7 21.38 -16.71 12.82
C THR A 7 21.85 -16.74 11.37
N PHE A 8 22.16 -17.91 10.82
CA PHE A 8 22.71 -17.99 9.46
C PHE A 8 21.75 -17.60 8.35
N ASP A 9 20.48 -17.41 8.63
CA ASP A 9 19.53 -16.79 7.72
C ASP A 9 19.58 -15.25 7.78
N GLY A 10 20.39 -14.63 8.64
CA GLY A 10 20.46 -13.18 8.81
C GLY A 10 19.53 -12.62 9.88
N THR A 11 18.76 -13.45 10.59
CA THR A 11 17.84 -12.97 11.64
C THR A 11 18.61 -12.50 12.88
N PRO A 12 18.44 -11.23 13.33
CA PRO A 12 19.16 -10.71 14.49
C PRO A 12 18.48 -11.09 15.80
N TYR A 13 19.26 -11.48 16.81
CA TYR A 13 18.80 -11.69 18.18
C TYR A 13 19.67 -10.91 19.18
N LEU A 14 19.03 -10.33 20.19
CA LEU A 14 19.72 -9.70 21.33
C LEU A 14 19.57 -10.59 22.56
N LEU A 15 20.66 -11.25 22.95
CA LEU A 15 20.67 -12.23 24.03
C LEU A 15 21.49 -11.75 25.22
N GLU A 16 21.13 -12.19 26.42
CA GLU A 16 21.97 -12.08 27.60
C GLU A 16 23.24 -12.88 27.41
N ALA A 17 24.35 -12.29 27.81
CA ALA A 17 25.68 -12.85 27.73
C ALA A 17 26.34 -12.92 29.10
N ASP A 18 27.18 -13.94 29.26
CA ASP A 18 28.03 -14.15 30.43
C ASP A 18 29.14 -13.09 30.53
N GLU A 19 29.99 -13.20 31.56
CA GLU A 19 31.12 -12.29 31.79
C GLU A 19 32.17 -12.27 30.65
N TYR A 20 32.15 -13.27 29.76
CA TYR A 20 33.03 -13.40 28.60
C TYR A 20 32.35 -12.92 27.30
N GLY A 21 31.12 -12.39 27.38
CA GLY A 21 30.36 -11.95 26.23
C GLY A 21 29.85 -13.09 25.34
N ARG A 22 29.67 -14.29 25.89
CA ARG A 22 29.03 -15.41 25.17
C ARG A 22 27.54 -15.47 25.51
N PRO A 23 26.65 -15.64 24.52
CA PRO A 23 25.22 -15.78 24.78
C PRO A 23 24.94 -16.93 25.76
N LEU A 24 24.01 -16.71 26.69
CA LEU A 24 23.59 -17.74 27.65
C LEU A 24 22.91 -18.91 26.93
N ALA A 25 23.36 -20.13 27.21
CA ALA A 25 22.82 -21.35 26.59
C ALA A 25 21.31 -21.54 26.84
N SER A 26 20.78 -21.03 27.96
CA SER A 26 19.36 -21.06 28.25
C SER A 26 18.53 -20.27 27.23
N GLN A 27 19.03 -19.12 26.78
CA GLN A 27 18.34 -18.29 25.80
C GLN A 27 18.48 -18.84 24.38
N LEU A 28 19.66 -19.35 24.01
CA LEU A 28 19.83 -20.04 22.73
C LEU A 28 18.82 -21.19 22.58
N LYS A 29 18.62 -21.97 23.65
CA LYS A 29 17.63 -23.05 23.68
C LYS A 29 16.19 -22.56 23.63
N GLU A 30 15.88 -21.45 24.31
CA GLU A 30 14.53 -20.86 24.30
C GLU A 30 14.11 -20.39 22.90
N TYR A 31 15.04 -19.79 22.16
CA TYR A 31 14.81 -19.33 20.79
C TYR A 31 15.07 -20.38 19.71
N GLY A 32 15.56 -21.58 20.08
CA GLY A 32 15.88 -22.64 19.14
C GLY A 32 17.02 -22.29 18.18
N ILE A 33 17.99 -21.50 18.65
CA ILE A 33 19.15 -21.05 17.87
C ILE A 33 20.26 -22.09 18.01
N GLU A 34 20.52 -22.83 16.94
CA GLU A 34 21.62 -23.80 16.86
C GLU A 34 22.86 -23.14 16.27
N ASP A 35 22.71 -22.52 15.10
CA ASP A 35 23.81 -21.90 14.36
C ASP A 35 23.68 -20.37 14.32
N PHE A 36 24.77 -19.70 14.71
CA PHE A 36 24.82 -18.25 14.76
C PHE A 36 26.24 -17.71 14.57
N THR A 37 26.30 -16.45 14.17
CA THR A 37 27.52 -15.67 14.01
C THR A 37 27.37 -14.32 14.70
N ASP A 38 28.48 -13.72 15.12
CA ASP A 38 28.50 -12.32 15.57
C ASP A 38 28.88 -11.34 14.45
N LYS A 39 29.13 -11.86 13.24
CA LYS A 39 29.33 -11.05 12.03
C LYS A 39 28.00 -10.49 11.55
N VAL A 40 27.93 -9.17 11.43
CA VAL A 40 26.77 -8.47 10.86
C VAL A 40 26.71 -8.74 9.35
N PRO A 41 25.53 -9.01 8.76
CA PRO A 41 25.36 -9.07 7.32
C PRO A 41 25.85 -7.82 6.59
N ASP A 42 26.48 -8.01 5.43
CA ASP A 42 26.98 -6.89 4.64
C ASP A 42 25.83 -6.05 4.06
N SER A 43 25.92 -4.73 4.24
CA SER A 43 24.85 -3.78 3.88
C SER A 43 24.51 -3.69 2.39
N ASN A 44 25.39 -4.20 1.53
CA ASN A 44 25.20 -4.24 0.07
C ASN A 44 24.53 -5.53 -0.42
N LEU A 45 24.28 -6.50 0.47
CA LEU A 45 23.55 -7.71 0.16
C LEU A 45 22.05 -7.50 0.36
N TYR A 46 21.30 -7.99 -0.62
CA TYR A 46 19.85 -7.98 -0.61
C TYR A 46 19.31 -9.38 -0.36
N TRP A 47 18.14 -9.45 0.28
CA TRP A 47 17.47 -10.72 0.57
C TRP A 47 17.11 -11.48 -0.72
N PRO A 48 17.21 -12.83 -0.72
CA PRO A 48 17.57 -13.69 0.41
C PRO A 48 19.08 -13.68 0.73
N ILE A 49 19.43 -13.60 2.02
CA ILE A 49 20.82 -13.65 2.51
C ILE A 49 21.03 -14.90 3.37
N TYR A 50 22.24 -15.45 3.37
CA TYR A 50 22.66 -16.48 4.32
C TYR A 50 24.15 -16.38 4.66
N PHE A 51 24.54 -16.94 5.79
CA PHE A 51 25.95 -17.02 6.21
C PHE A 51 26.54 -18.35 5.75
N ASP A 52 27.64 -18.29 5.00
CA ASP A 52 28.41 -19.46 4.56
C ASP A 52 29.50 -19.76 5.61
N GLU A 53 29.41 -20.92 6.26
CA GLU A 53 30.39 -21.33 7.29
C GLU A 53 31.78 -21.58 6.72
N ASP A 54 31.88 -22.14 5.52
CA ASP A 54 33.14 -22.58 4.92
C ASP A 54 34.02 -21.38 4.57
N THR A 55 33.39 -20.32 4.07
CA THR A 55 34.05 -19.05 3.74
C THR A 55 34.00 -18.06 4.91
N SER A 56 33.11 -18.29 5.88
CA SER A 56 32.80 -17.37 6.98
C SER A 56 32.35 -15.98 6.48
N GLU A 57 31.63 -15.92 5.37
CA GLU A 57 31.16 -14.71 4.70
C GLU A 57 29.63 -14.75 4.49
N TRP A 58 29.03 -13.57 4.35
CA TRP A 58 27.61 -13.45 4.00
C TRP A 58 27.44 -13.55 2.49
N VAL A 59 26.49 -14.37 2.06
CA VAL A 59 26.11 -14.54 0.66
C VAL A 59 24.69 -14.02 0.46
N GLY A 60 24.48 -13.26 -0.60
CA GLY A 60 23.19 -12.70 -0.93
C GLY A 60 23.16 -12.17 -2.36
N THR A 61 22.07 -11.51 -2.72
CA THR A 61 21.91 -10.91 -4.05
C THR A 61 22.50 -9.51 -4.07
N ASP A 62 23.16 -9.13 -5.16
CA ASP A 62 23.61 -7.75 -5.30
C ASP A 62 22.45 -6.81 -5.64
N LYS A 63 22.70 -5.49 -5.52
CA LYS A 63 21.68 -4.48 -5.77
C LYS A 63 21.10 -4.56 -7.19
N ALA A 64 21.94 -4.79 -8.20
CA ALA A 64 21.52 -4.72 -9.60
C ALA A 64 20.62 -5.90 -9.95
N GLU A 65 21.00 -7.10 -9.51
CA GLU A 65 20.23 -8.32 -9.68
C GLU A 65 18.91 -8.25 -8.88
N PHE A 66 18.95 -7.73 -7.65
CA PHE A 66 17.74 -7.53 -6.85
C PHE A 66 16.79 -6.55 -7.55
N GLU A 67 17.29 -5.41 -8.01
CA GLU A 67 16.48 -4.40 -8.72
C GLU A 67 15.93 -4.93 -10.04
N GLU A 68 16.64 -5.81 -10.75
CA GLU A 68 16.16 -6.45 -11.98
C GLU A 68 15.05 -7.46 -11.71
N ASN A 69 15.22 -8.31 -10.70
CA ASN A 69 14.27 -9.37 -10.36
C ASN A 69 13.03 -8.87 -9.60
N ASN A 70 13.15 -7.73 -8.90
CA ASN A 70 12.08 -7.13 -8.11
C ASN A 70 11.48 -5.88 -8.78
N LYS A 71 11.69 -5.68 -10.09
CA LYS A 71 10.94 -4.65 -10.81
C LYS A 71 9.45 -4.93 -10.61
N PRO A 72 8.66 -3.94 -10.16
CA PRO A 72 7.21 -4.08 -10.19
C PRO A 72 6.85 -4.48 -11.62
N ALA A 73 6.07 -5.55 -11.75
CA ALA A 73 5.52 -5.87 -13.07
C ALA A 73 4.86 -4.59 -13.59
N GLU A 74 5.23 -4.13 -14.79
CA GLU A 74 4.48 -3.09 -15.47
C GLU A 74 3.06 -3.62 -15.63
N GLN A 75 2.18 -3.20 -14.72
CA GLN A 75 0.79 -3.58 -14.78
C GLN A 75 0.18 -2.75 -15.88
N GLU A 76 0.23 -3.29 -17.11
CA GLU A 76 -0.56 -2.75 -18.20
C GLU A 76 -2.03 -2.74 -17.74
N LEU A 77 -2.64 -1.56 -17.74
CA LEU A 77 -4.07 -1.42 -17.47
C LEU A 77 -4.79 -2.32 -18.47
N SER A 78 -5.63 -3.23 -17.95
CA SER A 78 -6.42 -4.07 -18.83
C SER A 78 -7.29 -3.18 -19.71
N PRO A 79 -7.61 -3.57 -20.96
CA PRO A 79 -8.65 -2.90 -21.74
C PRO A 79 -9.96 -2.73 -20.96
N LYS A 80 -10.25 -3.64 -20.01
CA LYS A 80 -11.38 -3.52 -19.08
C LYS A 80 -11.22 -2.37 -18.09
N ASP A 81 -10.04 -2.16 -17.52
CA ASP A 81 -9.78 -1.10 -16.55
C ASP A 81 -9.90 0.28 -17.21
N VAL A 82 -9.38 0.40 -18.44
CA VAL A 82 -9.55 1.61 -19.26
C VAL A 82 -11.03 1.87 -19.53
N LEU A 83 -11.76 0.85 -20.00
CA LEU A 83 -13.20 0.97 -20.27
C LEU A 83 -14.00 1.34 -19.00
N ILE A 84 -13.66 0.78 -17.84
CA ILE A 84 -14.29 1.13 -16.56
C ILE A 84 -14.04 2.62 -16.24
N GLY A 85 -12.82 3.11 -16.43
CA GLY A 85 -12.48 4.53 -16.22
C GLY A 85 -13.26 5.46 -17.15
N GLU A 86 -13.37 5.11 -18.42
CA GLU A 86 -14.14 5.86 -19.41
C GLU A 86 -15.64 5.90 -19.07
N LEU A 87 -16.24 4.74 -18.77
CA LEU A 87 -17.64 4.63 -18.38
C LEU A 87 -17.93 5.38 -17.07
N THR A 88 -17.02 5.32 -16.09
CA THR A 88 -17.14 6.05 -14.83
C THR A 88 -17.19 7.56 -15.09
N THR A 89 -16.32 8.04 -15.98
CA THR A 89 -16.29 9.45 -16.38
C THR A 89 -17.59 9.85 -17.09
N GLN A 90 -18.07 9.02 -18.00
CA GLN A 90 -19.31 9.27 -18.73
C GLN A 90 -20.53 9.34 -17.79
N ILE A 91 -20.63 8.43 -16.82
CA ILE A 91 -21.70 8.44 -15.81
C ILE A 91 -21.64 9.70 -14.96
N ALA A 92 -20.44 10.15 -14.57
CA ALA A 92 -20.27 11.37 -13.78
C ALA A 92 -20.78 12.61 -14.54
N VAL A 93 -20.42 12.73 -15.81
CA VAL A 93 -20.90 13.83 -16.69
C VAL A 93 -22.41 13.78 -16.86
N GLN A 94 -22.98 12.62 -17.18
CA GLN A 94 -24.43 12.45 -17.35
C GLN A 94 -25.22 12.78 -16.07
N ASN A 95 -24.70 12.40 -14.91
CA ASN A 95 -25.33 12.72 -13.64
C ASN A 95 -25.36 14.23 -13.37
N GLU A 96 -24.33 14.95 -13.77
CA GLU A 96 -24.28 16.40 -13.63
C GLU A 96 -25.27 17.09 -14.57
N GLU A 97 -25.35 16.67 -15.83
CA GLU A 97 -26.34 17.15 -16.80
C GLU A 97 -27.78 16.91 -16.31
N LEU A 98 -28.06 15.72 -15.73
CA LEU A 98 -29.37 15.40 -15.17
C LEU A 98 -29.73 16.28 -13.97
N LYS A 99 -28.77 16.65 -13.12
CA LYS A 99 -29.00 17.58 -12.01
C LYS A 99 -29.39 18.96 -12.54
N GLN A 100 -28.68 19.46 -13.55
CA GLN A 100 -28.97 20.75 -14.17
C GLN A 100 -30.35 20.76 -14.81
N LEU A 101 -30.72 19.71 -15.55
CA LEU A 101 -32.04 19.57 -16.15
C LEU A 101 -33.15 19.55 -15.09
N ARG A 102 -32.95 18.85 -13.97
CA ARG A 102 -33.90 18.84 -12.85
C ARG A 102 -34.08 20.22 -12.22
N ALA A 103 -32.98 20.98 -12.06
CA ALA A 103 -33.03 22.36 -11.57
C ALA A 103 -33.87 23.26 -12.50
N ILE A 104 -33.56 23.26 -13.80
CA ILE A 104 -34.29 24.06 -14.80
C ILE A 104 -35.78 23.69 -14.82
N THR A 105 -36.10 22.40 -14.71
CA THR A 105 -37.49 21.92 -14.69
C THR A 105 -38.23 22.40 -13.44
N GLY A 106 -37.54 22.43 -12.29
CA GLY A 106 -38.05 23.01 -11.04
C GLY A 106 -38.37 24.49 -11.21
N ASP A 107 -37.42 25.27 -11.72
CA ASP A 107 -37.58 26.71 -11.93
C ASP A 107 -38.75 27.03 -12.88
N LEU A 108 -38.86 26.29 -13.99
CA LEU A 108 -39.98 26.42 -14.92
C LEU A 108 -41.34 26.10 -14.27
N SER A 109 -41.38 25.09 -13.40
CA SER A 109 -42.59 24.72 -12.68
C SER A 109 -43.03 25.80 -11.70
N ILE A 110 -42.08 26.44 -11.02
CA ILE A 110 -42.33 27.57 -10.11
C ILE A 110 -42.89 28.75 -10.92
N ASN A 111 -42.20 29.17 -11.98
CA ASN A 111 -42.65 30.28 -12.83
C ASN A 111 -44.07 30.04 -13.39
N LEU A 112 -44.38 28.81 -13.81
CA LEU A 112 -45.71 28.48 -14.30
C LEU A 112 -46.78 28.57 -13.21
N ALA A 113 -46.47 28.20 -11.97
CA ALA A 113 -47.38 28.30 -10.84
C ALA A 113 -47.63 29.78 -10.46
N GLU A 114 -46.59 30.61 -10.47
CA GLU A 114 -46.68 32.05 -10.22
C GLU A 114 -47.58 32.73 -11.26
N ILE A 115 -47.32 32.51 -12.56
CA ILE A 115 -48.15 33.06 -13.65
C ILE A 115 -49.62 32.62 -13.50
N LYS A 116 -49.87 31.36 -13.13
CA LYS A 116 -51.24 30.88 -12.90
C LYS A 116 -51.92 31.55 -11.71
N GLY A 117 -51.18 31.80 -10.63
CA GLY A 117 -51.67 32.51 -9.45
C GLY A 117 -52.04 33.95 -9.79
N GLU A 118 -51.14 34.68 -10.45
CA GLU A 118 -51.36 36.06 -10.87
C GLU A 118 -52.60 36.20 -11.78
N MET A 119 -52.75 35.33 -12.78
CA MET A 119 -53.94 35.35 -13.66
C MET A 119 -55.24 35.07 -12.90
N SER A 120 -55.21 34.19 -11.88
CA SER A 120 -56.41 33.93 -11.08
C SER A 120 -56.80 35.11 -10.18
N ASP A 121 -55.82 35.85 -9.68
CA ASP A 121 -56.06 37.04 -8.85
C ASP A 121 -56.62 38.21 -9.69
N GLU A 122 -56.15 38.39 -10.92
CA GLU A 122 -56.66 39.42 -11.84
C GLU A 122 -58.12 39.16 -12.24
N LEU A 123 -58.51 37.90 -12.47
CA LEU A 123 -59.88 37.53 -12.82
C LEU A 123 -60.88 37.71 -11.68
N GLN A 124 -60.44 37.72 -10.42
CA GLN A 124 -61.32 37.94 -9.26
C GLN A 124 -61.53 39.43 -8.93
N GLN A 125 -60.72 40.33 -9.50
CA GLN A 125 -60.82 41.78 -9.27
C GLN A 125 -61.59 42.53 -10.36
N SER A 126 -62.01 41.86 -11.44
CA SER A 126 -62.86 42.39 -12.52
C SER A 126 -64.33 42.04 -12.36
#